data_AF-A0A452C3G3-F1
#
_entry.id   AF-A0A452C3G3-F1
#
_cell.length_a   1.000
_cell.length_b   1.000
_cell.length_c   1.000
_cell.angle_alpha   90.00
_cell.angle_beta   90.00
_cell.angle_gamma   90.00
#
_symmetry.space_group_name_H-M   'P 1'
#
loop_
_entity.id
_entity.type
_entity.pdbx_description
1 polymer ?
#
loop_
_entity_poly.entity_id
_entity_poly.type
_entity_poly.pdbx_seq_one_letter_code
_entity_poly.pdbx_strand_id
1 'polypeptide(L)'
;HGKYMACCLLYRGDVVPKDVNAAIAAIKTKRSIQFVDWCPTGFKVGINYQPPTVVPGGDLAKVQRAVCMLSNTTAIAEAWARLDH
;
A
#
# COMPACT_ATOMS: atom_id res chain seq x y z
N HIS A 1 -17.00 3.20 5.15
CA HIS A 1 -16.34 3.11 6.48
C HIS A 1 -15.69 1.75 6.63
N GLY A 2 -14.36 1.66 6.67
CA GLY A 2 -13.66 0.38 6.82
C GLY A 2 -12.46 0.46 7.76
N LYS A 3 -12.10 -0.69 8.33
CA LYS A 3 -10.88 -0.89 9.11
C LYS A 3 -9.93 -1.83 8.36
N TYR A 4 -8.64 -1.55 8.45
CA TYR A 4 -7.59 -2.38 7.89
C TYR A 4 -7.34 -3.61 8.79
N MET A 5 -7.26 -4.78 8.17
CA MET A 5 -6.84 -6.04 8.80
C MET A 5 -5.38 -6.38 8.47
N ALA A 6 -4.88 -5.93 7.32
CA ALA A 6 -3.48 -6.06 6.93
C ALA A 6 -3.15 -5.09 5.78
N CYS A 7 -1.90 -4.62 5.72
CA CYS A 7 -1.34 -3.85 4.62
C CYS A 7 0.06 -4.37 4.26
N CYS A 8 0.31 -4.60 2.97
CA CYS A 8 1.64 -4.91 2.43
C CYS A 8 2.06 -3.79 1.48
N LEU A 9 3.24 -3.20 1.69
CA LEU A 9 3.85 -2.20 0.83
C LEU A 9 4.98 -2.85 0.03
N LEU A 10 4.77 -3.00 -1.28
CA LEU A 10 5.71 -3.60 -2.21
C LEU A 10 6.37 -2.49 -3.03
N TYR A 11 7.54 -2.05 -2.57
CA TYR A 11 8.32 -1.01 -3.21
C TYR A 11 9.17 -1.56 -4.35
N ARG A 12 9.39 -0.72 -5.36
CA ARG A 12 10.28 -1.00 -6.48
C ARG A 12 11.15 0.22 -6.83
N GLY A 13 12.42 0.01 -7.18
CA GLY A 13 13.35 1.02 -7.71
C GLY A 13 14.29 1.58 -6.65
N ASP A 14 14.74 2.82 -6.86
CA ASP A 14 15.62 3.54 -5.95
C ASP A 14 14.88 3.90 -4.65
N VAL A 15 14.91 2.99 -3.68
CA VAL A 15 14.16 3.08 -2.41
C VAL A 15 15.07 2.73 -1.25
N VAL A 16 15.25 3.69 -0.33
CA VAL A 16 16.05 3.51 0.88
C VAL A 16 15.15 2.97 2.01
N PRO A 17 15.50 1.85 2.68
CA PRO A 17 14.67 1.27 3.75
C PRO A 17 14.33 2.22 4.90
N LYS A 18 15.26 3.14 5.25
CA LYS A 18 15.04 4.17 6.28
C LYS A 18 13.87 5.09 5.92
N ASP A 19 13.77 5.50 4.66
CA ASP A 19 12.72 6.40 4.19
C ASP A 19 11.35 5.70 4.20
N VAL A 20 11.32 4.40 3.90
CA VAL A 20 10.11 3.58 4.00
C VAL A 20 9.61 3.53 5.45
N ASN A 21 10.50 3.27 6.40
CA ASN A 21 10.13 3.24 7.83
C ASN A 21 9.63 4.60 8.32
N ALA A 22 10.28 5.70 7.91
CA ALA A 22 9.83 7.04 8.22
C ALA A 22 8.44 7.35 7.63
N ALA A 23 8.18 6.96 6.37
CA ALA A 23 6.89 7.12 5.72
C ALA A 23 5.79 6.32 6.42
N ILE A 24 6.07 5.07 6.82
CA ILE A 24 5.12 4.23 7.58
C ILE A 24 4.80 4.86 8.93
N ALA A 25 5.81 5.36 9.65
CA ALA A 25 5.61 6.05 10.91
C ALA A 25 4.69 7.28 10.73
N ALA A 26 4.93 8.09 9.69
CA ALA A 26 4.11 9.25 9.35
C ALA A 26 2.67 8.88 8.95
N ILE A 27 2.45 7.74 8.28
CA ILE A 27 1.10 7.28 7.92
C ILE A 27 0.34 6.77 9.13
N LYS A 28 1.02 6.08 10.06
CA LYS A 28 0.40 5.54 11.28
C LYS A 28 -0.16 6.60 12.23
N THR A 29 0.35 7.84 12.19
CA THR A 29 -0.18 8.93 13.02
C THR A 29 -1.47 9.55 12.45
N LYS A 30 -1.82 9.23 11.20
CA LYS A 30 -3.04 9.77 10.56
C LYS A 30 -4.28 9.05 11.06
N ARG A 31 -5.26 9.81 11.54
CA ARG A 31 -6.56 9.29 12.03
C ARG A 31 -7.38 8.56 10.96
N SER A 32 -7.07 8.76 9.67
CA SER A 32 -7.73 8.12 8.54
C SER A 32 -7.32 6.65 8.33
N ILE A 33 -6.21 6.21 8.93
CA ILE A 33 -5.76 4.82 8.86
C ILE A 33 -6.11 4.15 10.19
N GLN A 34 -7.14 3.32 10.18
CA GLN A 34 -7.58 2.60 11.36
C GLN A 34 -7.43 1.09 11.14
N PHE A 35 -6.60 0.46 11.95
CA PHE A 35 -6.52 -0.99 12.00
C PHE A 35 -7.56 -1.55 12.97
N VAL A 36 -7.92 -2.82 12.76
CA VAL A 36 -8.63 -3.62 13.75
C VAL A 36 -7.77 -3.83 15.00
N ASP A 37 -8.41 -3.94 16.16
CA ASP A 37 -7.73 -3.91 17.47
C ASP A 37 -6.77 -5.10 17.67
N TRP A 38 -7.04 -6.23 16.99
CA TRP A 38 -6.19 -7.43 17.01
C TRP A 38 -5.02 -7.40 16.00
N CYS A 39 -4.81 -6.30 15.26
CA CYS A 39 -3.70 -6.15 14.31
C CYS A 39 -2.86 -4.88 14.53
N PRO A 40 -2.01 -4.83 15.58
CA PRO A 40 -1.21 -3.64 15.91
C PRO A 40 -0.01 -3.40 14.97
N THR A 41 0.55 -4.45 14.36
CA THR A 41 1.75 -4.41 13.48
C THR A 41 1.38 -4.53 11.99
N GLY A 42 0.29 -3.88 11.59
CA GLY A 42 -0.40 -4.17 10.32
C GLY A 42 0.29 -3.81 9.00
N PHE A 43 1.57 -3.44 8.99
CA PHE A 43 2.32 -3.16 7.76
C PHE A 43 3.46 -4.17 7.54
N LYS A 44 3.44 -4.84 6.38
CA LYS A 44 4.57 -5.62 5.85
C LYS A 44 5.24 -4.84 4.72
N VAL A 45 6.54 -5.00 4.57
CA VAL A 45 7.34 -4.26 3.57
C VAL A 45 8.16 -5.23 2.74
N GLY A 46 8.12 -5.08 1.42
CA GLY A 46 9.03 -5.71 0.47
C GLY A 46 9.66 -4.65 -0.42
N ILE A 47 10.93 -4.81 -0.77
CA ILE A 47 11.67 -3.86 -1.63
C ILE A 47 12.38 -4.64 -2.74
N ASN A 48 12.12 -4.27 -3.98
CA ASN A 48 12.86 -4.71 -5.15
C ASN A 48 13.64 -3.53 -5.74
N TYR A 49 14.97 -3.59 -5.76
CA TYR A 49 15.80 -2.46 -6.21
C TYR A 49 15.82 -2.25 -7.72
N GLN A 50 15.28 -3.18 -8.52
CA GLN A 50 15.17 -2.97 -9.97
C GLN A 50 14.14 -1.87 -10.27
N PRO A 51 14.43 -0.86 -11.12
CA PRO A 51 13.48 0.19 -11.46
C PRO A 51 12.19 -0.36 -12.11
N PRO A 52 11.04 0.32 -11.96
CA PRO A 52 9.84 0.00 -12.73
C PRO A 52 10.10 0.09 -14.24
N THR A 53 9.68 -0.94 -14.97
CA THR A 53 9.77 -0.98 -16.43
C THR A 53 8.49 -0.45 -17.04
N VAL A 54 8.61 0.27 -18.16
CA VAL A 54 7.48 0.74 -18.98
C VAL A 54 7.50 0.04 -20.33
N VAL A 55 6.32 -0.14 -20.91
CA VAL A 55 6.18 -0.66 -22.27
C VAL A 55 6.48 0.47 -23.26
N PRO A 56 7.32 0.25 -24.30
CA PRO A 56 7.53 1.24 -25.36
C PRO A 56 6.20 1.65 -26.02
N GLY A 57 5.94 2.96 -26.11
CA GLY A 57 4.67 3.50 -26.63
C GLY A 57 3.48 3.39 -25.68
N GLY A 58 3.68 2.92 -24.44
CA GLY A 58 2.64 2.90 -23.41
C GLY A 58 2.43 4.24 -22.72
N ASP A 59 1.35 4.34 -21.94
CA ASP A 59 0.87 5.61 -21.37
C ASP A 59 1.61 6.05 -20.09
N LEU A 60 2.40 5.17 -19.49
CA LEU A 60 3.07 5.45 -18.22
C LEU A 60 4.50 5.95 -18.41
N ALA A 61 4.81 7.08 -17.76
CA ALA A 61 6.15 7.63 -17.72
C ALA A 61 7.14 6.73 -16.96
N LYS A 62 8.42 6.78 -17.35
CA LYS A 62 9.51 6.16 -16.58
C LYS A 62 9.64 6.86 -15.23
N VAL A 63 9.74 6.07 -14.16
CA VAL A 63 9.89 6.57 -12.78
C VAL A 63 11.05 5.90 -12.07
N GLN A 64 11.69 6.61 -11.14
CA GLN A 64 12.82 6.08 -10.36
C GLN A 64 12.38 5.07 -9.29
N ARG A 65 11.15 5.22 -8.79
CA ARG A 65 10.56 4.37 -7.75
C ARG A 65 9.05 4.31 -7.87
N ALA A 66 8.47 3.20 -7.42
CA ALA A 66 7.03 3.00 -7.32
C ALA A 66 6.69 2.15 -6.08
N VAL A 67 5.41 2.16 -5.69
CA VAL A 67 4.89 1.31 -4.62
C VAL A 67 3.56 0.70 -5.03
N CYS A 68 3.38 -0.58 -4.74
CA CYS A 68 2.09 -1.25 -4.78
C CYS A 68 1.66 -1.57 -3.35
N MET A 69 0.47 -1.11 -2.95
CA MET A 69 -0.12 -1.47 -1.66
C MET A 69 -1.18 -2.54 -1.86
N LEU A 70 -0.99 -3.68 -1.21
CA LEU A 70 -2.02 -4.71 -1.08
C LEU A 70 -2.60 -4.61 0.32
N SER A 71 -3.87 -4.18 0.42
CA SER A 71 -4.53 -3.98 1.70
C SER A 71 -5.78 -4.84 1.83
N ASN A 72 -5.91 -5.53 2.96
CA ASN A 72 -7.15 -6.19 3.36
C ASN A 72 -7.93 -5.25 4.28
N THR A 73 -9.07 -4.73 3.81
CA THR A 73 -9.90 -3.75 4.52
C THR A 73 -11.36 -4.19 4.50
N THR A 74 -12.07 -3.99 5.61
CA THR A 74 -13.52 -4.29 5.69
C THR A 74 -14.35 -3.42 4.75
N ALA A 75 -13.81 -2.32 4.21
CA ALA A 75 -14.50 -1.49 3.22
C ALA A 75 -14.89 -2.24 1.94
N ILE A 76 -14.24 -3.37 1.63
CA ILE A 76 -14.61 -4.18 0.46
C ILE A 76 -16.05 -4.73 0.56
N ALA A 77 -16.61 -4.83 1.77
CA ALA A 77 -18.02 -5.18 1.98
C ALA A 77 -18.98 -4.24 1.24
N GLU A 78 -18.63 -2.97 1.05
CA GLU A 78 -19.46 -2.01 0.30
C GLU A 78 -19.55 -2.37 -1.19
N ALA A 79 -18.50 -2.97 -1.75
CA ALA A 79 -18.53 -3.45 -3.13
C ALA A 79 -19.42 -4.68 -3.28
N TRP A 80 -19.36 -5.61 -2.31
CA TRP A 80 -20.24 -6.78 -2.29
C TRP A 80 -21.71 -6.39 -2.12
N ALA A 81 -22.01 -5.44 -1.23
CA ALA A 81 -23.38 -4.93 -1.06
C ALA A 81 -23.97 -4.37 -2.36
N ARG A 82 -23.15 -3.75 -3.23
CA ARG A 82 -23.62 -3.26 -4.55
C ARG A 82 -23.89 -4.36 -5.57
N LEU A 83 -23.30 -5.54 -5.40
CA LEU A 83 -23.51 -6.68 -6.30
C LEU A 83 -24.76 -7.49 -5.92
N ASP A 84 -25.17 -7.45 -4.66
CA ASP A 84 -26.31 -8.20 -4.12
C ASP A 84 -27.65 -7.44 -4.24
N HIS A 85 -27.69 -6.42 -5.08
CA HIS A 85 -28.87 -5.63 -5.45
C HIS A 85 -29.36 -6.02 -6.85
#